data_AF-A0A2J9VIK6-F1
#
_entry.id   AF-A0A2J9VIK6-F1
#
_cell.length_a   1.000
_cell.length_b   1.000
_cell.length_c   1.000
_cell.angle_alpha   90.00
_cell.angle_beta   90.00
_cell.angle_gamma   90.00
#
_symmetry.space_group_name_H-M   'P 1'
#
loop_
_entity.id
_entity.type
_entity.pdbx_description
1 polymer ?
#
loop_
_entity_poly.entity_id
_entity_poly.type
_entity_poly.pdbx_seq_one_letter_code
_entity_poly.pdbx_strand_id
1 'polypeptide(L)'
;MNYAIQSETRHYPYLEITARKRSLKHSLIRVEQGLVLCRLGKHEYAVERGQTLWIPFDCLCGLTFFPDTQITRVDFSLRLNAHFPHNAGFIKLSELAIALLNRLRGCERDQPAFAHLTQLLMLDLTSCEPKLKNSPLSQALTTWQPEAHSSVTKEQHVVLLVREALKRSQSGAQTLSIIEQLFSGSAEQYQQLCMLILGRTL
;
A
#
# COMPACT_ATOMS: atom_id res chain seq x y z
N MET A 1 -13.45 7.02 -17.43
CA MET A 1 -12.61 7.91 -18.27
C MET A 1 -11.18 7.40 -18.30
N ASN A 2 -10.59 7.24 -19.49
CA ASN A 2 -9.24 6.69 -19.68
C ASN A 2 -8.20 7.81 -19.77
N TYR A 3 -7.71 8.30 -18.62
CA TYR A 3 -6.68 9.34 -18.57
C TYR A 3 -5.27 8.82 -18.84
N ALA A 4 -4.40 9.66 -19.40
CA ALA A 4 -3.00 9.34 -19.65
C ALA A 4 -2.18 9.29 -18.35
N ILE A 5 -2.31 10.31 -17.51
CA ILE A 5 -1.77 10.33 -16.14
C ILE A 5 -2.90 10.72 -15.16
N GLN A 6 -2.92 10.09 -14.00
CA GLN A 6 -3.82 10.40 -12.90
C GLN A 6 -3.01 10.57 -11.63
N SER A 7 -3.26 11.62 -10.87
CA SER A 7 -2.69 11.85 -9.54
C SER A 7 -3.84 11.98 -8.54
N GLU A 8 -3.67 11.40 -7.37
CA GLU A 8 -4.66 11.45 -6.30
C GLU A 8 -3.99 11.31 -4.93
N THR A 9 -4.54 12.01 -3.94
CA THR A 9 -4.23 11.75 -2.53
C THR A 9 -5.35 10.89 -1.97
N ARG A 10 -5.01 9.81 -1.27
CA ARG A 10 -5.99 8.92 -0.64
C ARG A 10 -5.72 8.79 0.84
N HIS A 11 -6.79 8.77 1.61
CA HIS A 11 -6.79 8.45 3.03
C HIS A 11 -7.56 7.15 3.25
N TYR A 12 -6.93 6.23 3.97
CA TYR A 12 -7.46 4.94 4.35
C TYR A 12 -7.69 4.97 5.87
N PRO A 13 -8.89 5.35 6.35
CA PRO A 13 -9.16 5.44 7.79
C PRO A 13 -9.13 4.07 8.47
N TYR A 14 -9.44 3.01 7.72
CA TYR A 14 -9.46 1.62 8.17
C TYR A 14 -8.50 0.76 7.34
N LEU A 15 -8.25 -0.45 7.82
CA LEU A 15 -7.49 -1.48 7.10
C LEU A 15 -8.17 -1.81 5.77
N GLU A 16 -7.47 -1.54 4.67
CA GLU A 16 -7.93 -1.89 3.32
C GLU A 16 -6.97 -2.89 2.68
N ILE A 17 -7.51 -3.99 2.15
CA ILE A 17 -6.74 -5.03 1.47
C ILE A 17 -7.23 -5.15 0.03
N THR A 18 -6.30 -5.02 -0.91
CA THR A 18 -6.59 -5.19 -2.33
C THR A 18 -6.32 -6.64 -2.75
N ALA A 19 -7.13 -7.15 -3.68
CA ALA A 19 -6.88 -8.44 -4.28
C ALA A 19 -5.54 -8.43 -5.04
N ARG A 20 -4.82 -9.56 -4.97
CA ARG A 20 -3.57 -9.73 -5.72
C ARG A 20 -3.89 -9.88 -7.21
N LYS A 21 -3.57 -8.86 -8.01
CA LYS A 21 -3.84 -8.83 -9.45
C LYS A 21 -2.72 -8.15 -10.23
N ARG A 22 -2.64 -8.43 -11.53
CA ARG A 22 -1.72 -7.75 -12.43
C ARG A 22 -2.12 -6.28 -12.56
N SER A 23 -1.16 -5.38 -12.39
CA SER A 23 -1.40 -3.95 -12.54
C SER A 23 -1.70 -3.60 -14.00
N LEU A 24 -2.75 -2.81 -14.22
CA LEU A 24 -3.16 -2.36 -15.56
C LEU A 24 -2.47 -1.06 -16.00
N LYS A 25 -1.69 -0.46 -15.11
CA LYS A 25 -0.97 0.81 -15.30
C LYS A 25 0.38 0.72 -14.57
N HIS A 26 1.30 1.62 -14.89
CA HIS A 26 2.38 1.88 -13.94
C HIS A 26 1.84 2.77 -12.82
N SER A 27 2.31 2.54 -11.59
CA SER A 27 1.86 3.28 -10.41
C SER A 27 3.04 3.67 -9.55
N LEU A 28 3.11 4.96 -9.23
CA LEU A 28 3.93 5.51 -8.17
C LEU A 28 3.07 5.66 -6.92
N ILE A 29 3.51 5.13 -5.79
CA ILE A 29 2.82 5.26 -4.51
C ILE A 29 3.81 5.78 -3.48
N ARG A 30 3.56 6.98 -2.96
CA ARG A 30 4.32 7.57 -1.85
C ARG A 30 3.48 7.55 -0.58
N VAL A 31 4.05 7.07 0.52
CA VAL A 31 3.38 7.06 1.82
C VAL A 31 3.64 8.38 2.52
N GLU A 32 2.58 9.15 2.75
CA GLU A 32 2.64 10.43 3.45
C GLU A 32 2.55 10.22 4.97
N GLN A 33 1.75 9.25 5.38
CA GLN A 33 1.49 8.84 6.76
C GLN A 33 1.05 7.38 6.81
N GLY A 34 1.31 6.70 7.92
CA GLY A 34 0.92 5.31 8.13
C GLY A 34 1.86 4.31 7.47
N LEU A 35 1.31 3.16 7.07
CA LEU A 35 2.07 2.00 6.58
C LEU A 35 1.31 1.31 5.45
N VAL A 36 2.03 1.03 4.36
CA VAL A 36 1.53 0.21 3.26
C VAL A 36 2.35 -1.05 3.15
N LEU A 37 1.70 -2.20 3.01
CA LEU A 37 2.37 -3.44 2.66
C LEU A 37 2.14 -3.74 1.19
N CYS A 38 3.21 -3.98 0.45
CA CYS A 38 3.15 -4.44 -0.93
C CYS A 38 3.62 -5.88 -1.03
N ARG A 39 2.69 -6.78 -1.36
CA ARG A 39 2.98 -8.17 -1.63
C ARG A 39 3.42 -8.34 -3.08
N LEU A 40 4.68 -8.71 -3.29
CA LEU A 40 5.27 -9.03 -4.58
C LEU A 40 5.83 -10.47 -4.53
N GLY A 41 5.27 -11.35 -5.36
CA GLY A 41 5.62 -12.76 -5.30
C GLY A 41 5.25 -13.40 -3.96
N LYS A 42 6.26 -13.94 -3.26
CA LYS A 42 6.13 -14.54 -1.92
C LYS A 42 6.45 -13.58 -0.78
N HIS A 43 6.95 -12.38 -1.09
CA HIS A 43 7.44 -11.43 -0.10
C HIS A 43 6.43 -10.30 0.09
N GLU A 44 6.41 -9.74 1.31
CA GLU A 44 5.63 -8.57 1.66
C GLU A 44 6.58 -7.47 2.12
N TYR A 45 6.54 -6.34 1.42
CA TYR A 45 7.43 -5.21 1.64
C TYR A 45 6.69 -4.11 2.38
N ALA A 46 7.23 -3.71 3.52
CA ALA A 46 6.76 -2.55 4.28
C ALA A 46 7.22 -1.25 3.60
N VAL A 47 6.27 -0.43 3.19
CA VAL A 47 6.48 0.92 2.68
C VAL A 47 6.05 1.90 3.76
N GLU A 48 7.03 2.47 4.41
CA GLU A 48 6.88 3.36 5.56
C GLU A 48 6.74 4.82 5.12
N ARG A 49 6.32 5.68 6.06
CA ARG A 49 6.23 7.13 5.84
C ARG A 49 7.48 7.70 5.15
N GLY A 50 7.26 8.51 4.12
CA GLY A 50 8.29 9.15 3.32
C GLY A 50 8.90 8.26 2.23
N GLN A 51 8.66 6.94 2.27
CA GLN A 51 9.12 6.02 1.24
C GLN A 51 8.17 6.01 0.04
N THR A 52 8.74 5.64 -1.11
CA THR A 52 8.03 5.60 -2.38
C THR A 52 8.25 4.26 -3.06
N LEU A 53 7.16 3.66 -3.51
CA LEU A 53 7.10 2.40 -4.21
C LEU A 53 6.71 2.63 -5.67
N TRP A 54 7.45 1.99 -6.58
CA TRP A 54 7.11 1.86 -7.99
C TRP A 54 6.54 0.47 -8.28
N ILE A 55 5.39 0.45 -8.95
CA ILE A 55 4.72 -0.76 -9.43
C ILE A 55 4.59 -0.63 -10.95
N PRO A 56 5.31 -1.44 -11.73
CA PRO A 56 5.21 -1.39 -13.18
C PRO A 56 3.90 -2.00 -13.67
N PHE A 57 3.54 -1.69 -14.91
CA PHE A 57 2.50 -2.42 -15.63
C PHE A 57 2.77 -3.94 -15.58
N ASP A 58 1.70 -4.72 -15.55
CA ASP A 58 1.69 -6.19 -15.51
C ASP A 58 2.37 -6.79 -14.26
N CYS A 59 2.70 -5.96 -13.27
CA CYS A 59 3.20 -6.43 -11.99
C CYS A 59 2.07 -7.10 -11.20
N LEU A 60 2.24 -8.38 -10.85
CA LEU A 60 1.34 -9.10 -9.96
C LEU A 60 1.59 -8.72 -8.50
N CYS A 61 0.83 -7.75 -7.99
CA CYS A 61 0.97 -7.24 -6.63
C CYS A 61 -0.36 -7.25 -5.86
N GLY A 62 -0.28 -7.26 -4.54
CA GLY A 62 -1.39 -6.93 -3.64
C GLY A 62 -0.95 -5.88 -2.64
N LEU A 63 -1.79 -4.90 -2.37
CA LEU A 63 -1.55 -3.82 -1.42
C LEU A 63 -2.44 -3.98 -0.19
N THR A 64 -1.85 -3.76 0.98
CA THR A 64 -2.56 -3.60 2.26
C THR A 64 -2.25 -2.23 2.82
N PHE A 65 -3.27 -1.43 3.10
CA PHE A 65 -3.15 -0.12 3.73
C PHE A 65 -3.54 -0.28 5.19
N PHE A 66 -2.64 0.07 6.12
CA PHE A 66 -2.95 0.03 7.55
C PHE A 66 -3.92 1.17 7.90
N PRO A 67 -4.66 1.08 9.02
CA PRO A 67 -5.52 2.18 9.47
C PRO A 67 -4.77 3.52 9.53
N ASP A 68 -5.51 4.60 9.25
CA ASP A 68 -5.01 5.97 9.15
C ASP A 68 -3.81 6.16 8.20
N THR A 69 -3.77 5.41 7.10
CA THR A 69 -2.72 5.56 6.08
C THR A 69 -3.10 6.62 5.06
N GLN A 70 -2.18 7.54 4.77
CA GLN A 70 -2.32 8.53 3.70
C GLN A 70 -1.25 8.32 2.64
N ILE A 71 -1.67 8.31 1.37
CA ILE A 71 -0.76 8.15 0.24
C ILE A 71 -0.99 9.23 -0.81
N THR A 72 0.06 9.53 -1.56
CA THR A 72 -0.03 10.14 -2.88
C THR A 72 0.19 9.05 -3.91
N ARG A 73 -0.76 8.87 -4.84
CA ARG A 73 -0.67 7.90 -5.93
C ARG A 73 -0.69 8.59 -7.28
N VAL A 74 0.25 8.23 -8.14
CA VAL A 74 0.27 8.66 -9.54
C VAL A 74 0.27 7.45 -10.45
N ASP A 75 -0.75 7.34 -11.30
CA ASP A 75 -0.93 6.25 -12.26
C ASP A 75 -0.63 6.74 -13.68
N PHE A 76 0.16 5.95 -14.41
CA PHE A 76 0.60 6.23 -15.78
C PHE A 76 0.03 5.17 -16.73
N SER A 77 -0.70 5.63 -17.76
CA SER A 77 -1.26 4.76 -18.79
C SER A 77 -0.17 4.17 -19.68
N LEU A 78 -0.35 2.93 -20.10
CA LEU A 78 0.50 2.27 -21.10
C LEU A 78 0.58 2.98 -22.46
N ARG A 79 -0.37 3.86 -22.77
CA ARG A 79 -0.38 4.62 -24.03
C ARG A 79 0.64 5.75 -24.03
N LEU A 80 1.27 6.04 -22.89
CA LEU A 80 2.32 7.04 -22.81
C LEU A 80 3.57 6.53 -23.52
N ASN A 81 4.11 7.36 -24.40
CA ASN A 81 5.38 7.07 -25.08
C ASN A 81 6.57 7.46 -24.17
N ALA A 82 6.74 6.73 -23.06
CA ALA A 82 7.80 6.95 -22.09
C ALA A 82 8.42 5.62 -21.65
N HIS A 83 9.75 5.58 -21.51
CA HIS A 83 10.47 4.40 -21.03
C HIS A 83 10.45 4.35 -19.51
N PHE A 84 9.43 3.69 -18.96
CA PHE A 84 9.34 3.47 -17.53
C PHE A 84 10.18 2.28 -17.06
N PRO A 85 10.60 2.26 -15.78
CA PRO A 85 11.26 1.11 -15.19
C PRO A 85 10.36 -0.13 -15.20
N HIS A 86 10.95 -1.27 -15.57
CA HIS A 86 10.25 -2.56 -15.70
C HIS A 86 10.16 -3.34 -14.38
N ASN A 87 11.03 -3.05 -13.43
CA ASN A 87 11.07 -3.75 -12.14
C ASN A 87 10.23 -3.01 -11.10
N ALA A 88 9.54 -3.75 -10.24
CA ALA A 88 8.90 -3.18 -9.05
C ALA A 88 9.94 -2.93 -7.96
N GLY A 89 9.72 -1.92 -7.12
CA GLY A 89 10.57 -1.71 -5.96
C GLY A 89 10.53 -0.29 -5.41
N PHE A 90 11.34 -0.05 -4.41
CA PHE A 90 11.49 1.26 -3.81
C PHE A 90 12.31 2.15 -4.72
N ILE A 91 11.87 3.40 -4.86
CA ILE A 91 12.61 4.42 -5.58
C ILE A 91 12.95 5.57 -4.63
N LYS A 92 14.16 6.12 -4.80
CA LYS A 92 14.53 7.38 -4.18
C LYS A 92 14.10 8.49 -5.14
N LEU A 93 13.15 9.31 -4.72
CA LEU A 93 12.70 10.45 -5.51
C LEU A 93 13.77 11.55 -5.53
N SER A 94 13.87 12.28 -6.64
CA SER A 94 14.62 13.53 -6.72
C SER A 94 13.88 14.63 -5.94
N GLU A 95 14.60 15.70 -5.56
CA GLU A 95 13.99 16.88 -4.95
C GLU A 95 12.90 17.48 -5.85
N LEU A 96 13.12 17.44 -7.18
CA LEU A 96 12.12 17.85 -8.17
C LEU A 96 10.86 17.00 -8.07
N ALA A 97 10.98 15.66 -8.09
CA ALA A 97 9.83 14.78 -7.99
C ALA A 97 9.06 14.96 -6.69
N ILE A 98 9.75 15.17 -5.56
CA ILE A 98 9.11 15.47 -4.28
C ILE A 98 8.31 16.78 -4.36
N ALA A 99 8.91 17.84 -4.89
CA ALA A 99 8.24 19.14 -5.07
C ALA A 99 7.01 19.03 -6.00
N LEU A 100 7.13 18.27 -7.10
CA LEU A 100 6.04 18.01 -8.03
C LEU A 100 4.89 17.26 -7.35
N LEU A 101 5.18 16.19 -6.58
CA LEU A 101 4.17 15.46 -5.82
C LEU A 101 3.47 16.36 -4.80
N ASN A 102 4.21 17.16 -4.04
CA ASN A 102 3.63 18.09 -3.07
C ASN A 102 2.69 19.09 -3.75
N ARG A 103 3.07 19.62 -4.92
CA ARG A 103 2.21 20.53 -5.69
C ARG A 103 0.99 19.82 -6.26
N LEU A 104 1.14 18.57 -6.72
CA LEU A 104 0.04 17.76 -7.26
C LEU A 104 -1.03 17.40 -6.21
N ARG A 105 -0.70 17.38 -4.92
CA ARG A 105 -1.68 17.10 -3.85
C ARG A 105 -2.81 18.13 -3.77
N GLY A 106 -2.54 19.39 -4.15
CA GLY A 106 -3.52 20.48 -4.18
C GLY A 106 -3.84 21.01 -5.58
N CYS A 107 -3.31 20.37 -6.63
CA CYS A 107 -3.54 20.78 -8.01
C CYS A 107 -4.66 19.92 -8.61
N GLU A 108 -5.82 20.55 -8.82
CA GLU A 108 -6.94 19.90 -9.49
C GLU A 108 -6.61 19.64 -10.96
N ARG A 109 -7.24 18.61 -11.54
CA ARG A 109 -6.92 18.12 -12.88
C ARG A 109 -7.19 19.14 -13.99
N ASP A 110 -8.23 19.93 -13.82
CA ASP A 110 -8.67 20.98 -14.76
C ASP A 110 -7.72 22.19 -14.78
N GLN A 111 -6.87 22.33 -13.76
CA GLN A 111 -5.87 23.38 -13.73
C GLN A 111 -4.82 23.16 -14.83
N PRO A 112 -4.46 24.20 -15.61
CA PRO A 112 -3.45 24.10 -16.67
C PRO A 112 -2.09 23.58 -16.20
N ALA A 113 -1.76 23.79 -14.93
CA ALA A 113 -0.52 23.32 -14.33
C ALA A 113 -0.46 21.79 -14.21
N PHE A 114 -1.60 21.09 -14.04
CA PHE A 114 -1.64 19.66 -13.77
C PHE A 114 -0.93 18.84 -14.86
N ALA A 115 -1.21 19.14 -16.13
CA ALA A 115 -0.59 18.47 -17.26
C ALA A 115 0.94 18.64 -17.26
N HIS A 116 1.43 19.86 -17.01
CA HIS A 116 2.86 20.15 -16.95
C HIS A 116 3.54 19.44 -15.78
N LEU A 117 2.93 19.48 -14.58
CA LEU A 117 3.48 18.84 -13.38
C LEU A 117 3.57 17.32 -13.54
N THR A 118 2.54 16.69 -14.08
CA THR A 118 2.52 15.24 -14.32
C THR A 118 3.48 14.82 -15.43
N GLN A 119 3.67 15.65 -16.47
CA GLN A 119 4.65 15.40 -17.53
C GLN A 119 6.09 15.50 -17.01
N LEU A 120 6.41 16.51 -16.20
CA LEU A 120 7.74 16.64 -15.58
C LEU A 120 8.02 15.47 -14.63
N LEU A 121 7.03 15.06 -13.84
CA LEU A 121 7.15 13.91 -12.94
C LEU A 121 7.40 12.63 -13.75
N MET A 122 6.65 12.42 -14.84
CA MET A 122 6.87 11.29 -15.74
C MET A 122 8.30 11.25 -16.26
N LEU A 123 8.82 12.38 -16.75
CA LEU A 123 10.18 12.46 -17.29
C LEU A 123 11.23 12.12 -16.23
N ASP A 124 11.11 12.67 -15.02
CA ASP A 124 12.02 12.39 -13.90
C ASP A 124 12.05 10.88 -13.57
N LEU A 125 10.88 10.24 -13.55
CA LEU A 125 10.76 8.81 -13.23
C LEU A 125 11.34 7.87 -14.28
N THR A 126 11.57 8.31 -15.53
CA THR A 126 12.21 7.44 -16.54
C THR A 126 13.67 7.13 -16.21
N SER A 127 14.30 7.95 -15.37
CA SER A 127 15.68 7.77 -14.91
C SER A 127 15.83 6.99 -13.61
N CYS A 128 14.73 6.61 -12.96
CA CYS A 128 14.79 5.97 -11.64
C CYS A 128 15.07 4.47 -11.72
N GLU A 129 15.71 3.93 -10.68
CA GLU A 129 16.00 2.50 -10.56
C GLU A 129 15.26 1.91 -9.36
N PRO A 130 14.08 1.29 -9.55
CA PRO A 130 13.37 0.60 -8.50
C PRO A 130 14.20 -0.58 -7.97
N LYS A 131 14.39 -0.62 -6.65
CA LYS A 131 15.12 -1.70 -5.97
C LYS A 131 14.26 -2.27 -4.86
N LEU A 132 14.09 -3.59 -4.86
CA LEU A 132 13.49 -4.29 -3.73
C LEU A 132 14.48 -4.24 -2.57
N LYS A 133 14.01 -3.76 -1.43
CA LYS A 133 14.80 -3.67 -0.20
C LYS A 133 14.00 -4.37 0.90
N ASN A 134 14.63 -5.32 1.57
CA ASN A 134 14.00 -6.01 2.69
C ASN A 134 14.34 -5.28 3.99
N SER A 135 13.51 -4.31 4.37
CA SER A 135 13.68 -3.56 5.62
C SER A 135 13.53 -4.49 6.84
N PRO A 136 14.05 -4.11 8.02
CA PRO A 136 13.83 -4.88 9.24
C PRO A 136 12.34 -5.16 9.51
N LEU A 137 11.47 -4.18 9.23
CA LEU A 137 10.03 -4.35 9.33
C LEU A 137 9.47 -5.32 8.29
N SER A 138 9.95 -5.28 7.04
CA SER A 138 9.54 -6.24 6.00
C SER A 138 9.90 -7.69 6.40
N GLN A 139 11.08 -7.89 7.00
CA GLN A 139 11.50 -9.18 7.53
C GLN A 139 10.62 -9.63 8.70
N ALA A 140 10.38 -8.73 9.67
CA ALA A 140 9.51 -8.97 10.81
C ALA A 140 8.08 -9.38 10.40
N LEU A 141 7.52 -8.71 9.39
CA LEU A 141 6.19 -9.02 8.86
C LEU A 141 6.15 -10.36 8.12
N THR A 142 7.23 -10.71 7.42
CA THR A 142 7.33 -11.99 6.69
C THR A 142 7.35 -13.18 7.64
N THR A 143 7.95 -13.03 8.83
CA THR A 143 8.05 -14.10 9.84
C THR A 143 7.01 -13.98 10.95
N TRP A 144 6.10 -13.00 10.86
CA TRP A 144 5.07 -12.78 11.88
C TRP A 144 4.14 -13.99 12.01
N GLN A 145 3.84 -14.35 13.26
CA GLN A 145 2.82 -15.34 13.62
C GLN A 145 1.96 -14.76 14.75
N PRO A 146 0.66 -15.11 14.84
CA PRO A 146 -0.24 -14.62 15.89
C PRO A 146 0.27 -14.89 17.31
N GLU A 147 0.90 -16.04 17.54
CA GLU A 147 1.31 -16.52 18.86
C GLU A 147 2.75 -16.16 19.23
N ALA A 148 3.55 -15.70 18.26
CA ALA A 148 4.96 -15.41 18.46
C ALA A 148 5.18 -14.03 19.09
N HIS A 149 6.22 -13.91 19.93
CA HIS A 149 6.72 -12.60 20.38
C HIS A 149 7.28 -11.87 19.17
N SER A 150 6.43 -11.07 18.53
CA SER A 150 6.73 -10.52 17.23
C SER A 150 7.70 -9.34 17.32
N SER A 151 8.60 -9.23 16.35
CA SER A 151 9.46 -8.06 16.14
C SER A 151 8.71 -6.84 15.57
N VAL A 152 7.38 -6.90 15.48
CA VAL A 152 6.52 -5.76 15.13
C VAL A 152 5.98 -5.10 16.39
N THR A 153 5.57 -3.84 16.26
CA THR A 153 4.93 -3.10 17.36
C THR A 153 3.58 -3.71 17.76
N LYS A 154 3.09 -3.41 18.96
CA LYS A 154 1.78 -3.90 19.44
C LYS A 154 0.62 -3.45 18.52
N GLU A 155 0.67 -2.22 18.03
CA GLU A 155 -0.33 -1.68 17.09
C GLU A 155 -0.32 -2.48 15.78
N GLN A 156 0.86 -2.71 15.20
CA GLN A 156 1.01 -3.53 13.99
C GLN A 156 0.53 -4.97 14.24
N HIS A 157 0.86 -5.55 15.39
CA HIS A 157 0.41 -6.89 15.76
C HIS A 157 -1.12 -7.01 15.76
N VAL A 158 -1.82 -6.04 16.38
CA VAL A 158 -3.29 -6.00 16.39
C VAL A 158 -3.87 -5.91 14.97
N VAL A 159 -3.31 -5.04 14.12
CA VAL A 159 -3.74 -4.93 12.71
C VAL A 159 -3.55 -6.26 11.97
N LEU A 160 -2.44 -6.96 12.21
CA LEU A 160 -2.14 -8.25 11.58
C LEU A 160 -3.07 -9.37 12.06
N LEU A 161 -3.45 -9.38 13.35
CA LEU A 161 -4.46 -10.30 13.88
C LEU A 161 -5.80 -10.12 13.16
N VAL A 162 -6.28 -8.88 13.04
CA VAL A 162 -7.55 -8.58 12.36
C VAL A 162 -7.46 -8.91 10.86
N ARG A 163 -6.32 -8.63 10.22
CA ARG A 163 -6.06 -9.03 8.83
C ARG A 163 -6.12 -10.54 8.64
N GLU A 164 -5.52 -11.31 9.53
CA GLU A 164 -5.55 -12.78 9.47
C GLU A 164 -6.96 -13.32 9.74
N ALA A 165 -7.70 -12.73 10.68
CA ALA A 165 -9.10 -13.05 10.94
C ALA A 165 -9.98 -12.82 9.70
N LEU A 166 -9.84 -11.67 9.05
CA LEU A 166 -10.54 -11.35 7.79
C LEU A 166 -10.22 -12.37 6.70
N LYS A 167 -8.93 -12.72 6.54
CA LYS A 167 -8.50 -13.72 5.56
C LYS A 167 -9.11 -15.10 5.83
N ARG A 168 -9.11 -15.56 7.08
CA ARG A 168 -9.69 -16.85 7.47
C ARG A 168 -11.21 -16.88 7.27
N SER A 169 -11.90 -15.80 7.63
CA SER A 169 -13.33 -15.62 7.38
C SER A 169 -13.65 -15.71 5.87
N GLN A 170 -12.91 -15.00 5.02
CA GLN A 170 -13.06 -15.07 3.56
C GLN A 170 -12.74 -16.46 2.98
N SER A 171 -11.98 -17.28 3.71
CA SER A 171 -11.66 -18.67 3.33
C SER A 171 -12.66 -19.69 3.89
N GLY A 172 -13.73 -19.24 4.56
CA GLY A 172 -14.80 -20.10 5.10
C GLY A 172 -14.50 -20.71 6.47
N ALA A 173 -13.49 -20.23 7.20
CA ALA A 173 -13.25 -20.70 8.56
C ALA A 173 -14.37 -20.27 9.51
N GLN A 174 -14.71 -21.13 10.48
CA GLN A 174 -15.75 -20.84 11.46
C GLN A 174 -15.31 -19.71 12.41
N THR A 175 -16.20 -18.75 12.63
CA THR A 175 -15.94 -17.57 13.48
C THR A 175 -15.47 -17.95 14.89
N LEU A 176 -16.06 -18.98 15.51
CA LEU A 176 -15.64 -19.45 16.84
C LEU A 176 -14.17 -19.89 16.87
N SER A 177 -13.73 -20.65 15.86
CA SER A 177 -12.34 -21.09 15.74
C SER A 177 -11.37 -19.90 15.53
N ILE A 178 -11.79 -18.88 14.78
CA ILE A 178 -11.01 -17.64 14.61
C ILE A 178 -10.85 -16.93 15.96
N ILE A 179 -11.94 -16.80 16.72
CA ILE A 179 -11.95 -16.14 18.03
C ILE A 179 -11.06 -16.88 19.04
N GLU A 180 -11.17 -18.22 19.11
CA GLU A 180 -10.35 -19.04 20.00
C GLU A 180 -8.85 -18.88 19.70
N GLN A 181 -8.46 -18.96 18.42
CA GLN A 181 -7.05 -19.00 18.03
C GLN A 181 -6.38 -17.62 18.00
N LEU A 182 -7.10 -16.57 17.57
CA LEU A 182 -6.50 -15.25 17.37
C LEU A 182 -6.81 -14.26 18.50
N PHE A 183 -7.87 -14.50 19.27
CA PHE A 183 -8.38 -13.57 20.28
C PHE A 183 -8.60 -14.25 21.64
N SER A 184 -7.95 -15.39 21.88
CA SER A 184 -8.00 -16.14 23.14
C SER A 184 -9.42 -16.45 23.63
N GLY A 185 -10.37 -16.67 22.70
CA GLY A 185 -11.76 -16.96 23.02
C GLY A 185 -12.63 -15.72 23.31
N SER A 186 -12.07 -14.52 23.30
CA SER A 186 -12.81 -13.29 23.61
C SER A 186 -13.56 -12.73 22.39
N ALA A 187 -14.85 -13.04 22.30
CA ALA A 187 -15.73 -12.54 21.24
C ALA A 187 -15.89 -11.00 21.29
N GLU A 188 -15.91 -10.42 22.49
CA GLU A 188 -15.99 -8.97 22.68
C GLU A 188 -14.75 -8.27 22.10
N GLN A 189 -13.56 -8.77 22.44
CA GLN A 189 -12.30 -8.23 21.92
C GLN A 189 -12.23 -8.35 20.40
N TYR A 190 -12.63 -9.49 19.84
CA TYR A 190 -12.72 -9.70 18.39
C TYR A 190 -13.60 -8.65 17.72
N GLN A 191 -14.81 -8.41 18.23
CA GLN A 191 -15.75 -7.44 17.67
C GLN A 191 -15.23 -6.01 17.77
N GLN A 192 -14.71 -5.61 18.94
CA GLN A 192 -14.16 -4.28 19.16
C GLN A 192 -12.97 -3.99 18.23
N LEU A 193 -12.05 -4.95 18.09
CA LEU A 193 -10.89 -4.80 17.21
C LEU A 193 -11.29 -4.81 15.73
N CYS A 194 -12.25 -5.63 15.31
CA CYS A 194 -12.77 -5.55 13.95
C CYS A 194 -13.40 -4.20 13.66
N MET A 195 -14.23 -3.68 14.58
CA MET A 195 -14.84 -2.37 14.41
C MET A 195 -13.79 -1.25 14.33
N LEU A 196 -12.77 -1.28 15.20
CA LEU A 196 -11.70 -0.30 15.23
C LEU A 196 -10.82 -0.33 13.98
N ILE A 197 -10.43 -1.54 13.54
CA ILE A 197 -9.44 -1.72 12.47
C ILE A 197 -10.08 -1.77 11.08
N LEU A 198 -11.25 -2.37 10.92
CA LEU A 198 -11.95 -2.52 9.62
C LEU A 198 -13.09 -1.51 9.43
N GLY A 199 -13.53 -0.82 10.49
CA GLY A 199 -14.71 0.04 10.45
C GLY A 199 -16.03 -0.73 10.37
N ARG A 200 -16.00 -2.05 10.58
CA ARG A 200 -17.16 -2.95 10.50
C ARG A 200 -16.90 -4.26 11.26
N THR A 201 -17.97 -4.98 11.55
CA THR A 201 -17.92 -6.36 12.06
C THR A 201 -17.68 -7.35 10.91
N LEU A 202 -17.21 -8.55 11.26
CA LEU A 202 -16.94 -9.68 10.36
C LEU A 202 -17.88 -10.85 10.61
#